data_AF-A0A225ABF4-F1
#
_entry.id   AF-A0A225ABF4-F1
#
_cell.length_a   1.000
_cell.length_b   1.000
_cell.length_c   1.000
_cell.angle_alpha   90.00
_cell.angle_beta   90.00
_cell.angle_gamma   90.00
#
_symmetry.space_group_name_H-M   'P 1'
#
loop_
_entity.id
_entity.type
_entity.pdbx_description
1 polymer ?
#
loop_
_entity_poly.entity_id
_entity_poly.type
_entity_poly.pdbx_seq_one_letter_code
_entity_poly.pdbx_strand_id
1 'polypeptide(L)'
;MAPNLKHIDLVGLASTEDEVTKSNQIWAEYIASANPHYMATPVSTFEYLHIDRRVPPGIPRLRFENDLRFMFAALKPLKYLRVCSPRDMTIMHEIFAHHGKALRGLILEPVIPGGQRPEEIRPLYSVLHNKDLIELASHAPLLEELRLPIRRSLGDETECQLYEALGKFPALHSLILDLDCNPRDSMARDWNQFSEQTPKLPIKDVFINAAVDGTQAKAIWGVIDSSSGGKRLRKLRISIIGFHGLEREDGEVARRLARSFLISRSILCTNAHMKIREIEKGEIELQTARQLEYDWDEVFELSKRLQEVIAFLWLSRSEEVTWDFDWKSFPLQEEKTRNG
;
A
#
# COMPACT_ATOMS: atom_id res chain seq x y z
N MET A 1 15.67 6.05 -5.40
CA MET A 1 14.93 7.33 -5.50
C MET A 1 15.90 8.40 -5.99
N ALA A 2 15.49 9.22 -6.96
CA ALA A 2 16.34 10.24 -7.55
C ALA A 2 16.53 11.43 -6.58
N PRO A 3 17.77 11.84 -6.25
CA PRO A 3 18.05 12.76 -5.14
C PRO A 3 17.82 14.26 -5.44
N ASN A 4 17.27 14.64 -6.60
CA ASN A 4 17.21 16.05 -7.04
C ASN A 4 15.79 16.53 -7.42
N LEU A 5 14.73 15.93 -6.88
CA LEU A 5 13.36 16.36 -7.18
C LEU A 5 12.99 17.57 -6.31
N LYS A 6 12.33 18.57 -6.90
CA LYS A 6 11.76 19.70 -6.16
C LYS A 6 10.53 19.20 -5.41
N HIS A 7 10.53 19.31 -4.08
CA HIS A 7 9.50 18.75 -3.22
C HIS A 7 8.54 19.84 -2.72
N ILE A 8 7.26 19.51 -2.65
CA ILE A 8 6.28 20.21 -1.82
C ILE A 8 5.70 19.12 -0.92
N ASP A 9 5.85 19.30 0.39
CA ASP A 9 5.24 18.47 1.42
C ASP A 9 4.03 19.23 1.99
N LEU A 10 2.82 18.81 1.62
CA LEU A 10 1.61 19.33 2.23
C LEU A 10 1.27 18.48 3.45
N VAL A 11 1.67 18.94 4.64
CA VAL A 11 1.35 18.26 5.90
C VAL A 11 0.22 19.00 6.60
N GLY A 12 -0.95 18.36 6.72
CA GLY A 12 -2.11 18.90 7.43
C GLY A 12 -1.99 18.85 8.96
N LEU A 13 -0.90 19.36 9.55
CA LEU A 13 -0.72 19.44 11.01
C LEU A 13 -1.37 20.72 11.55
N ALA A 14 -2.64 20.68 11.94
CA ALA A 14 -3.22 21.77 12.73
C ALA A 14 -4.23 21.22 13.73
N SER A 15 -3.80 21.04 14.97
CA SER A 15 -4.59 20.39 16.02
C SER A 15 -5.61 21.31 16.68
N THR A 16 -5.55 22.62 16.43
CA THR A 16 -6.46 23.63 17.00
C THR A 16 -6.88 24.68 15.97
N GLU A 17 -8.03 25.32 16.18
CA GLU A 17 -8.56 26.39 15.30
C GLU A 17 -7.59 27.59 15.16
N ASP A 18 -6.79 27.84 16.20
CA ASP A 18 -5.74 28.86 16.23
C ASP A 18 -4.51 28.47 15.38
N GLU A 19 -4.17 27.17 15.35
CA GLU A 19 -3.13 26.63 14.47
C GLU A 19 -3.57 26.56 13.01
N VAL A 20 -4.84 26.28 12.73
CA VAL A 20 -5.41 26.32 11.37
C VAL A 20 -5.38 27.76 10.83
N THR A 21 -5.76 28.73 11.67
CA THR A 21 -5.73 30.15 11.31
C THR A 21 -4.30 30.62 11.08
N LYS A 22 -3.34 30.22 11.94
CA LYS A 22 -1.91 30.48 11.72
C LYS A 22 -1.36 29.79 10.48
N SER A 23 -1.73 28.55 10.19
CA SER A 23 -1.26 27.83 9.00
C SER A 23 -1.82 28.47 7.72
N ASN A 24 -3.12 28.81 7.70
CA ASN A 24 -3.75 29.52 6.58
C ASN A 24 -3.19 30.94 6.41
N GLN A 25 -2.86 31.62 7.51
CA GLN A 25 -2.20 32.91 7.51
C GLN A 25 -0.77 32.79 6.97
N ILE A 26 -0.01 31.76 7.35
CA ILE A 26 1.31 31.45 6.80
C ILE A 26 1.20 31.13 5.30
N TRP A 27 0.16 30.42 4.85
CA TRP A 27 -0.10 30.17 3.43
C TRP A 27 -0.46 31.46 2.68
N ALA A 28 -1.33 32.30 3.24
CA ALA A 28 -1.70 33.58 2.65
C ALA A 28 -0.53 34.57 2.62
N GLU A 29 0.29 34.61 3.68
CA GLU A 29 1.50 35.41 3.78
C GLU A 29 2.62 34.86 2.90
N TYR A 30 2.74 33.55 2.70
CA TYR A 30 3.67 32.94 1.74
C TYR A 30 3.28 33.28 0.29
N ILE A 31 1.99 33.22 -0.02
CA ILE A 31 1.45 33.62 -1.34
C ILE A 31 1.58 35.14 -1.55
N ALA A 32 1.38 35.96 -0.50
CA ALA A 32 1.43 37.41 -0.58
C ALA A 32 2.84 38.03 -0.45
N SER A 33 3.77 37.37 0.24
CA SER A 33 5.18 37.79 0.39
C SER A 33 6.08 37.38 -0.77
N ALA A 34 5.52 36.69 -1.77
CA ALA A 34 6.18 36.39 -3.03
C ALA A 34 6.51 37.68 -3.81
N ASN A 35 7.62 38.32 -3.43
CA ASN A 35 8.21 39.47 -4.08
C ASN A 35 8.75 39.02 -5.46
N PRO A 36 8.49 39.74 -6.59
CA PRO A 36 8.71 39.23 -7.95
C PRO A 36 10.18 38.98 -8.33
N HIS A 37 11.14 39.22 -7.43
CA HIS A 37 12.58 39.10 -7.68
C HIS A 37 13.26 37.88 -7.03
N TYR A 38 12.53 37.06 -6.25
CA TYR A 38 12.99 35.71 -5.84
C TYR A 38 12.32 34.57 -6.62
N MET A 39 11.74 34.89 -7.78
CA MET A 39 11.39 33.92 -8.82
C MET A 39 12.65 33.55 -9.61
N ALA A 40 13.40 32.58 -9.10
CA ALA A 40 14.22 31.70 -9.95
C ALA A 40 13.81 30.24 -9.80
N THR A 41 12.52 29.96 -9.59
CA THR A 41 11.79 29.16 -10.56
C THR A 41 10.29 29.34 -10.39
N PRO A 42 9.55 29.71 -11.45
CA PRO A 42 8.11 29.81 -11.37
C PRO A 42 7.47 28.46 -11.02
N VAL A 43 6.33 28.50 -10.32
CA VAL A 43 5.43 27.37 -9.99
C VAL A 43 5.18 26.44 -11.19
N SER A 44 5.40 26.98 -12.37
CA SER A 44 5.47 26.36 -13.68
C SER A 44 6.60 25.31 -13.92
N THR A 45 7.38 24.86 -12.91
CA THR A 45 8.53 23.93 -13.11
C THR A 45 8.54 22.69 -12.20
N PHE A 46 7.47 22.42 -11.45
CA PHE A 46 7.44 21.27 -10.56
C PHE A 46 7.19 19.96 -11.32
N GLU A 47 8.03 18.96 -11.04
CA GLU A 47 7.91 17.62 -11.61
C GLU A 47 7.45 16.57 -10.58
N TYR A 48 7.47 16.89 -9.29
CA TYR A 48 7.13 16.01 -8.16
C TYR A 48 6.28 16.74 -7.12
N LEU A 49 5.27 16.06 -6.56
CA LEU A 49 4.42 16.57 -5.46
C LEU A 49 4.14 15.46 -4.44
N HIS A 50 4.19 15.80 -3.15
CA HIS A 50 3.83 14.92 -2.04
C HIS A 50 2.73 15.53 -1.18
N ILE A 51 1.67 14.77 -0.94
CA ILE A 51 0.53 15.19 -0.14
C ILE A 51 0.35 14.23 1.03
N ASP A 52 0.55 14.73 2.27
CA ASP A 52 0.28 13.99 3.51
C ASP A 52 -1.01 14.50 4.17
N ARG A 53 -2.11 13.80 3.90
CA ARG A 53 -3.43 14.12 4.47
C ARG A 53 -3.60 13.47 5.84
N ARG A 54 -2.95 14.00 6.87
CA ARG A 54 -3.32 13.73 8.27
C ARG A 54 -4.40 14.72 8.70
N VAL A 55 -5.66 14.52 8.30
CA VAL A 55 -6.73 15.46 8.72
C VAL A 55 -6.87 15.41 10.24
N PRO A 56 -6.68 16.53 10.96
CA PRO A 56 -7.01 16.63 12.37
C PRO A 56 -8.53 16.53 12.54
N PRO A 57 -9.03 15.85 13.59
CA PRO A 57 -10.47 15.80 13.83
C PRO A 57 -11.03 17.21 14.02
N GLY A 58 -11.95 17.67 13.14
CA GLY A 58 -12.68 18.94 13.29
C GLY A 58 -12.75 19.86 12.08
N ILE A 59 -11.93 19.70 11.03
CA ILE A 59 -12.00 20.55 9.83
C ILE A 59 -13.16 20.10 8.90
N PRO A 60 -14.05 21.01 8.44
CA PRO A 60 -15.12 20.66 7.49
C PRO A 60 -14.58 20.11 6.18
N ARG A 61 -14.94 18.85 5.87
CA ARG A 61 -14.47 18.01 4.76
C ARG A 61 -14.49 18.69 3.38
N LEU A 62 -15.51 19.49 3.10
CA LEU A 62 -15.81 20.06 1.78
C LEU A 62 -14.86 21.17 1.31
N ARG A 63 -14.18 21.89 2.22
CA ARG A 63 -13.29 23.00 1.81
C ARG A 63 -11.97 22.49 1.23
N PHE A 64 -11.36 21.51 1.90
CA PHE A 64 -10.05 20.98 1.53
C PHE A 64 -10.03 20.25 0.17
N GLU A 65 -11.11 19.53 -0.18
CA GLU A 65 -11.17 18.82 -1.47
C GLU A 65 -11.28 19.77 -2.66
N ASN A 66 -12.05 20.86 -2.52
CA ASN A 66 -12.12 21.90 -3.53
C ASN A 66 -10.78 22.63 -3.67
N ASP A 67 -10.10 22.94 -2.56
CA ASP A 67 -8.79 23.60 -2.59
C ASP A 67 -7.74 22.73 -3.30
N LEU A 68 -7.73 21.42 -3.05
CA LEU A 68 -6.87 20.48 -3.78
C LEU A 68 -7.18 20.45 -5.28
N ARG A 69 -8.46 20.45 -5.65
CA ARG A 69 -8.88 20.49 -7.07
C ARG A 69 -8.33 21.72 -7.78
N PHE A 70 -8.53 22.91 -7.20
CA PHE A 70 -8.03 24.15 -7.78
C PHE A 70 -6.50 24.18 -7.86
N MET A 71 -5.82 23.66 -6.84
CA MET A 71 -4.38 23.54 -6.83
C MET A 71 -3.87 22.65 -7.98
N PHE A 72 -4.38 21.42 -8.10
CA PHE A 72 -3.96 20.51 -9.17
C PHE A 72 -4.24 21.09 -10.56
N ALA A 73 -5.39 21.73 -10.75
CA ALA A 73 -5.71 22.41 -12.01
C ALA A 73 -4.73 23.56 -12.34
N ALA A 74 -4.20 24.27 -11.33
CA ALA A 74 -3.25 25.35 -11.51
C ALA A 74 -1.80 24.87 -11.78
N LEU A 75 -1.47 23.63 -11.38
CA LEU A 75 -0.16 23.04 -11.60
C LEU A 75 -0.01 22.58 -13.06
N LYS A 76 1.22 22.66 -13.59
CA LYS A 76 1.54 21.98 -14.84
C LYS A 76 1.45 20.45 -14.65
N PRO A 77 1.22 19.68 -15.75
CA PRO A 77 1.24 18.22 -15.69
C PRO A 77 2.49 17.69 -14.97
N LEU A 78 2.27 16.93 -13.90
CA LEU A 78 3.34 16.42 -13.03
C LEU A 78 3.91 15.13 -13.59
N LYS A 79 5.20 14.88 -13.37
CA LYS A 79 5.83 13.59 -13.74
C LYS A 79 5.77 12.57 -12.62
N TYR A 80 5.76 13.02 -11.37
CA TYR A 80 5.74 12.15 -10.22
C TYR A 80 4.75 12.68 -9.17
N LEU A 81 3.98 11.78 -8.60
CA LEU A 81 2.99 12.13 -7.59
C LEU A 81 2.97 11.10 -6.47
N ARG A 82 3.05 11.58 -5.23
CA ARG A 82 2.81 10.79 -4.03
C ARG A 82 1.58 11.33 -3.31
N VAL A 83 0.59 10.47 -3.11
CA VAL A 83 -0.64 10.80 -2.39
C VAL A 83 -0.78 9.83 -1.22
N CYS A 84 -0.84 10.36 -0.01
CA CYS A 84 -1.16 9.58 1.18
C CYS A 84 -2.69 9.55 1.36
N SER A 85 -3.27 8.35 1.29
CA SER A 85 -4.68 8.05 1.57
C SER A 85 -5.72 9.02 0.96
N PRO A 86 -5.96 8.98 -0.37
CA PRO A 86 -7.17 9.59 -0.90
C PRO A 86 -8.37 8.83 -0.34
N ARG A 87 -9.19 9.42 0.53
CA ARG A 87 -10.41 8.70 0.97
C ARG A 87 -11.46 8.58 -0.13
N ASP A 88 -11.38 9.46 -1.13
CA ASP A 88 -12.28 9.50 -2.28
C ASP A 88 -11.47 9.28 -3.57
N MET A 89 -12.00 8.46 -4.46
CA MET A 89 -11.43 8.25 -5.79
C MET A 89 -11.78 9.37 -6.76
N THR A 90 -12.82 10.18 -6.51
CA THR A 90 -13.20 11.27 -7.42
C THR A 90 -12.06 12.26 -7.67
N ILE A 91 -11.31 12.62 -6.63
CA ILE A 91 -10.14 13.49 -6.76
C ILE A 91 -9.00 12.82 -7.54
N MET A 92 -8.87 11.49 -7.42
CA MET A 92 -7.88 10.73 -8.20
C MET A 92 -8.21 10.77 -9.69
N HIS A 93 -9.49 10.61 -10.07
CA HIS A 93 -9.91 10.73 -11.47
C HIS A 93 -9.58 12.12 -12.04
N GLU A 94 -9.81 13.18 -11.29
CA GLU A 94 -9.50 14.55 -11.73
C GLU A 94 -8.00 14.83 -11.84
N ILE A 95 -7.22 14.37 -10.86
CA ILE A 95 -5.76 14.42 -10.92
C ILE A 95 -5.26 13.71 -12.18
N PHE A 96 -5.80 12.53 -12.50
CA PHE A 96 -5.40 11.76 -13.67
C PHE A 96 -5.87 12.39 -14.98
N ALA A 97 -7.05 13.02 -15.01
CA ALA A 97 -7.54 13.74 -16.18
C ALA A 97 -6.58 14.86 -16.61
N HIS A 98 -5.97 15.56 -15.65
CA HIS A 98 -5.05 16.68 -15.92
C HIS A 98 -3.58 16.26 -16.00
N HIS A 99 -3.09 15.45 -15.06
CA HIS A 99 -1.66 15.10 -14.93
C HIS A 99 -1.31 13.75 -15.55
N GLY A 100 -2.27 12.85 -15.77
CA GLY A 100 -2.02 11.45 -16.13
C GLY A 100 -1.12 11.28 -17.36
N LYS A 101 -1.32 12.10 -18.41
CA LYS A 101 -0.52 12.03 -19.65
C LYS A 101 0.96 12.34 -19.47
N ALA A 102 1.35 13.06 -18.41
CA ALA A 102 2.75 13.37 -18.10
C ALA A 102 3.33 12.48 -16.99
N LEU A 103 2.47 11.77 -16.26
CA LEU A 103 2.84 11.01 -15.07
C LEU A 103 3.67 9.78 -15.42
N ARG A 104 4.83 9.67 -14.79
CA ARG A 104 5.79 8.57 -14.86
C ARG A 104 5.86 7.77 -13.56
N GLY A 105 5.64 8.41 -12.41
CA GLY A 105 5.61 7.71 -11.13
C GLY A 105 4.41 8.10 -10.28
N LEU A 106 3.75 7.09 -9.71
CA LEU A 106 2.67 7.27 -8.74
C LEU A 106 2.94 6.45 -7.49
N ILE A 107 2.81 7.07 -6.33
CA ILE A 107 2.82 6.40 -5.04
C ILE A 107 1.49 6.72 -4.33
N LEU A 108 0.66 5.70 -4.17
CA LEU A 108 -0.49 5.74 -3.27
C LEU A 108 -0.03 5.10 -1.97
N GLU A 109 0.12 5.90 -0.93
CA GLU A 109 0.65 5.40 0.34
C GLU A 109 -0.47 5.21 1.35
N PRO A 110 -0.55 4.04 2.01
CA PRO A 110 -1.45 3.87 3.13
C PRO A 110 -1.01 4.74 4.31
N VAL A 111 -1.98 5.35 5.00
CA VAL A 111 -1.73 6.06 6.25
C VAL A 111 -1.96 5.09 7.40
N ILE A 112 -0.96 4.93 8.28
CA ILE A 112 -1.14 4.22 9.54
C ILE A 112 -1.42 5.27 10.62
N PRO A 113 -2.65 5.34 11.13
CA PRO A 113 -3.02 6.29 12.16
C PRO A 113 -2.40 5.92 13.51
N GLY A 114 -2.03 6.93 14.30
CA GLY A 114 -1.67 6.75 15.70
C GLY A 114 -2.92 6.56 16.55
N GLY A 115 -3.49 5.35 16.56
CA GLY A 115 -4.59 4.97 17.44
C GLY A 115 -4.09 4.54 18.82
N GLN A 116 -4.95 4.64 19.84
CA GLN A 116 -4.64 4.08 21.17
C GLN A 116 -5.12 2.63 21.30
N ARG A 117 -6.11 2.23 20.50
CA ARG A 117 -6.62 0.85 20.46
C ARG A 117 -6.04 0.09 19.26
N PRO A 118 -5.74 -1.21 19.37
CA PRO A 118 -5.29 -2.03 18.24
C PRO A 118 -6.23 -1.90 17.03
N GLU A 119 -7.54 -1.86 17.28
CA GLU A 119 -8.56 -1.79 16.24
C GLU A 119 -8.55 -0.49 15.40
N GLU A 120 -7.95 0.56 15.96
CA GLU A 120 -7.75 1.86 15.34
C GLU A 120 -6.45 1.91 14.51
N ILE A 121 -5.47 1.07 14.82
CA ILE A 121 -4.15 1.03 14.17
C ILE A 121 -4.22 0.15 12.92
N ARG A 122 -4.90 0.64 11.87
CA ARG A 122 -4.96 -0.09 10.59
C ARG A 122 -4.57 0.78 9.40
N PRO A 123 -3.98 0.20 8.34
CA PRO A 123 -3.68 0.95 7.12
C PRO A 123 -4.95 1.55 6.52
N LEU A 124 -4.93 2.86 6.26
CA LEU A 124 -6.01 3.60 5.64
C LEU A 124 -5.62 4.00 4.22
N TYR A 125 -6.36 3.52 3.23
CA TYR A 125 -6.18 3.81 1.82
C TYR A 125 -7.50 3.65 1.06
N SER A 126 -7.59 4.24 -0.13
CA SER A 126 -8.74 4.09 -1.03
C SER A 126 -8.86 2.63 -1.46
N VAL A 127 -10.05 2.06 -1.33
CA VAL A 127 -10.32 0.74 -1.91
C VAL A 127 -10.47 0.91 -3.42
N LEU A 128 -9.48 0.41 -4.15
CA LEU A 128 -9.48 0.40 -5.62
C LEU A 128 -10.22 -0.85 -6.12
N HIS A 129 -11.06 -0.65 -7.13
CA HIS A 129 -11.65 -1.72 -7.93
C HIS A 129 -10.93 -1.86 -9.28
N ASN A 130 -11.15 -2.98 -9.96
CA ASN A 130 -10.57 -3.24 -11.27
C ASN A 130 -10.88 -2.14 -12.29
N LYS A 131 -12.10 -1.61 -12.30
CA LYS A 131 -12.53 -0.50 -13.17
C LYS A 131 -11.70 0.76 -12.93
N ASP A 132 -11.41 1.08 -11.67
CA ASP A 132 -10.62 2.25 -11.31
C ASP A 132 -9.20 2.12 -11.90
N LEU A 133 -8.56 0.96 -11.73
CA LEU A 133 -7.21 0.72 -12.28
C LEU A 133 -7.18 0.76 -13.82
N ILE A 134 -8.18 0.19 -14.49
CA ILE A 134 -8.29 0.25 -15.96
C ILE A 134 -8.44 1.70 -16.42
N GLU A 135 -9.27 2.48 -15.75
CA GLU A 135 -9.47 3.89 -16.07
C GLU A 135 -8.17 4.69 -15.84
N LEU A 136 -7.49 4.47 -14.71
CA LEU A 136 -6.20 5.11 -14.42
C LEU A 136 -5.14 4.75 -15.48
N ALA A 137 -5.09 3.49 -15.92
CA ALA A 137 -4.19 3.06 -16.98
C ALA A 137 -4.45 3.78 -18.31
N SER A 138 -5.72 4.06 -18.62
CA SER A 138 -6.09 4.80 -19.84
C SER A 138 -5.68 6.28 -19.79
N HIS A 139 -5.69 6.89 -18.60
CA HIS A 139 -5.33 8.29 -18.40
C HIS A 139 -3.82 8.50 -18.21
N ALA A 140 -3.08 7.48 -17.75
CA ALA A 140 -1.64 7.54 -17.49
C ALA A 140 -0.81 6.57 -18.36
N PRO A 141 -0.77 6.79 -19.69
CA PRO A 141 -0.07 5.90 -20.62
C PRO A 141 1.46 5.91 -20.49
N LEU A 142 2.04 6.90 -19.79
CA LEU A 142 3.47 6.99 -19.55
C LEU A 142 3.89 6.53 -18.15
N LEU A 143 2.96 5.97 -17.36
CA LEU A 143 3.26 5.54 -16.00
C LEU A 143 4.22 4.35 -16.00
N GLU A 144 5.40 4.58 -15.43
CA GLU A 144 6.53 3.67 -15.41
C GLU A 144 6.71 3.00 -14.05
N GLU A 145 6.42 3.74 -12.99
CA GLU A 145 6.59 3.35 -11.59
C GLU A 145 5.27 3.51 -10.83
N LEU A 146 4.82 2.44 -10.17
CA LEU A 146 3.58 2.46 -9.39
C LEU A 146 3.80 1.78 -8.04
N ARG A 147 3.34 2.43 -6.97
CA ARG A 147 3.15 1.83 -5.65
C ARG A 147 1.71 2.01 -5.23
N LEU A 148 1.06 0.93 -4.79
CA LEU A 148 -0.28 1.00 -4.22
C LEU A 148 -0.51 -0.12 -3.20
N PRO A 149 -1.37 0.14 -2.20
CA PRO A 149 -1.94 -0.91 -1.37
C PRO A 149 -3.05 -1.65 -2.11
N ILE A 150 -3.09 -2.97 -1.91
CA ILE A 150 -4.18 -3.85 -2.38
C ILE A 150 -4.59 -4.74 -1.23
N ARG A 151 -5.90 -4.87 -0.99
CA ARG A 151 -6.42 -5.82 -0.02
C ARG A 151 -6.32 -7.24 -0.57
N ARG A 152 -5.81 -8.16 0.25
CA ARG A 152 -5.85 -9.59 -0.03
C ARG A 152 -7.23 -10.14 0.33
N SER A 153 -7.81 -10.92 -0.56
CA SER A 153 -9.09 -11.60 -0.39
C SER A 153 -8.95 -13.09 -0.69
N LEU A 154 -7.96 -13.71 -0.05
CA LEU A 154 -7.68 -15.15 -0.17
C LEU A 154 -7.33 -15.62 -1.59
N GLY A 155 -6.90 -14.70 -2.46
CA GLY A 155 -6.66 -14.98 -3.87
C GLY A 155 -7.93 -15.20 -4.68
N ASP A 156 -9.06 -14.62 -4.27
CA ASP A 156 -10.33 -14.70 -5.00
C ASP A 156 -10.29 -14.01 -6.39
N GLU A 157 -11.39 -14.13 -7.11
CA GLU A 157 -11.54 -13.54 -8.43
C GLU A 157 -11.38 -12.00 -8.42
N THR A 158 -11.88 -11.32 -7.38
CA THR A 158 -11.78 -9.86 -7.26
C THR A 158 -10.32 -9.41 -7.16
N GLU A 159 -9.53 -10.11 -6.34
CA GLU A 159 -8.09 -9.89 -6.20
C GLU A 159 -7.35 -10.12 -7.51
N CYS A 160 -7.68 -11.23 -8.21
CA CYS A 160 -7.08 -11.56 -9.50
C CYS A 160 -7.37 -10.47 -10.54
N GLN A 161 -8.61 -9.97 -10.62
CA GLN A 161 -9.00 -8.90 -11.54
C GLN A 161 -8.22 -7.59 -11.29
N LEU A 162 -7.83 -7.30 -10.04
CA LEU A 162 -6.97 -6.16 -9.74
C LEU A 162 -5.56 -6.37 -10.32
N TYR A 163 -5.00 -7.57 -10.17
CA TYR A 163 -3.71 -7.92 -10.76
C TYR A 163 -3.74 -7.88 -12.29
N GLU A 164 -4.81 -8.36 -12.91
CA GLU A 164 -5.00 -8.24 -14.36
C GLU A 164 -5.08 -6.78 -14.82
N ALA A 165 -5.80 -5.94 -14.07
CA ALA A 165 -5.94 -4.51 -14.36
C ALA A 165 -4.58 -3.78 -14.26
N LEU A 166 -3.71 -4.15 -13.33
CA LEU A 166 -2.33 -3.62 -13.26
C LEU A 166 -1.52 -3.95 -14.50
N GLY A 167 -1.80 -5.07 -15.17
CA GLY A 167 -1.18 -5.40 -16.45
C GLY A 167 -1.57 -4.43 -17.57
N LYS A 168 -2.66 -3.68 -17.45
CA LYS A 168 -3.14 -2.77 -18.52
C LYS A 168 -2.34 -1.48 -18.64
N PHE A 169 -1.47 -1.17 -17.68
CA PHE A 169 -0.60 0.02 -17.77
C PHE A 169 0.48 -0.18 -18.83
N PRO A 170 0.50 0.63 -19.90
CA PRO A 170 1.34 0.34 -21.05
C PRO A 170 2.83 0.59 -20.80
N ALA A 171 3.23 1.54 -19.94
CA ALA A 171 4.65 1.82 -19.69
C ALA A 171 5.18 1.19 -18.39
N LEU A 172 4.35 0.49 -17.62
CA LEU A 172 4.68 0.08 -16.26
C LEU A 172 5.78 -0.99 -16.27
N HIS A 173 6.91 -0.65 -15.63
CA HIS A 173 8.06 -1.56 -15.53
C HIS A 173 8.52 -1.80 -14.09
N SER A 174 8.14 -0.94 -13.14
CA SER A 174 8.41 -1.12 -11.71
C SER A 174 7.14 -0.97 -10.88
N LEU A 175 6.79 -2.02 -10.15
CA LEU A 175 5.61 -2.09 -9.30
C LEU A 175 5.97 -2.42 -7.85
N ILE A 176 5.34 -1.74 -6.90
CA ILE A 176 5.39 -2.07 -5.46
C ILE A 176 3.96 -2.30 -4.99
N LEU A 177 3.68 -3.51 -4.52
CA LEU A 177 2.40 -3.88 -3.94
C LEU A 177 2.53 -3.99 -2.43
N ASP A 178 1.77 -3.17 -1.72
CA ASP A 178 1.58 -3.29 -0.29
C ASP A 178 0.30 -4.11 -0.05
N LEU A 179 0.45 -5.42 0.15
CA LEU A 179 -0.67 -6.34 0.30
C LEU A 179 -1.20 -6.29 1.74
N ASP A 180 -2.40 -5.77 1.91
CA ASP A 180 -3.07 -5.67 3.19
C ASP A 180 -3.73 -7.00 3.55
N CYS A 181 -3.24 -7.61 4.63
CA CYS A 181 -3.76 -8.88 5.11
C CYS A 181 -5.03 -8.75 5.96
N ASN A 182 -5.42 -7.53 6.34
CA ASN A 182 -6.57 -7.29 7.19
C ASN A 182 -7.87 -7.24 6.36
N PRO A 183 -8.84 -8.15 6.60
CA PRO A 183 -10.08 -8.19 5.83
C PRO A 183 -11.07 -7.08 6.24
N ARG A 184 -10.81 -6.32 7.31
CA ARG A 184 -11.66 -5.18 7.70
C ARG A 184 -11.65 -4.13 6.60
N ASP A 185 -12.78 -3.47 6.43
CA ASP A 185 -12.84 -2.33 5.52
C ASP A 185 -11.88 -1.22 5.96
N SER A 186 -10.90 -0.94 5.10
CA SER A 186 -9.96 0.17 5.23
C SER A 186 -10.67 1.54 5.27
N MET A 187 -11.92 1.60 4.79
CA MET A 187 -12.79 2.77 4.89
C MET A 187 -13.59 2.76 6.21
N ALA A 188 -12.98 3.18 7.32
CA ALA A 188 -13.76 3.72 8.43
C ALA A 188 -14.40 5.03 7.94
N ARG A 189 -15.67 4.97 7.50
CA ARG A 189 -16.43 6.14 7.00
C ARG A 189 -16.51 7.26 8.05
N ASP A 190 -16.42 6.93 9.33
CA ASP A 190 -16.24 7.88 10.41
C ASP A 190 -15.39 7.26 11.53
N TRP A 191 -14.36 7.96 11.98
CA TRP A 191 -13.60 7.65 13.20
C TRP A 191 -14.50 7.55 14.44
N ASN A 192 -15.71 8.10 14.37
CA ASN A 192 -16.69 8.09 15.46
C ASN A 192 -17.64 6.88 15.41
N GLN A 193 -17.52 6.00 14.40
CA GLN A 193 -18.33 4.79 14.24
C GLN A 193 -17.61 3.50 14.66
N PHE A 194 -16.46 3.59 15.34
CA PHE A 194 -15.93 2.45 16.09
C PHE A 194 -16.85 2.13 17.27
N SER A 195 -18.01 1.54 16.97
CA SER A 195 -18.92 1.00 17.98
C SER A 195 -18.26 -0.19 18.69
N GLU A 196 -18.70 -0.47 19.91
CA GLU A 196 -18.25 -1.57 20.79
C GLU A 196 -18.49 -2.99 20.22
N GLN A 197 -18.89 -3.11 18.94
CA GLN A 197 -19.21 -4.36 18.25
C GLN A 197 -18.44 -4.47 16.93
N THR A 198 -17.14 -4.18 16.94
CA THR A 198 -16.28 -4.55 15.81
C THR A 198 -16.39 -6.07 15.60
N PRO A 199 -16.78 -6.53 14.40
CA PRO A 199 -16.83 -7.97 14.14
C PRO A 199 -15.45 -8.57 14.44
N LYS A 200 -15.45 -9.68 15.20
CA LYS A 200 -14.22 -10.44 15.41
C LYS A 200 -13.63 -10.79 14.06
N LEU A 201 -12.34 -10.48 13.89
CA LEU A 201 -11.63 -10.79 12.66
C LEU A 201 -11.64 -12.30 12.43
N PRO A 202 -11.90 -12.77 11.20
CA PRO A 202 -11.67 -14.16 10.87
C PRO A 202 -10.16 -14.38 10.81
N ILE A 203 -9.55 -14.69 11.96
CA ILE A 203 -8.08 -14.73 12.13
C ILE A 203 -7.40 -15.69 11.14
N LYS A 204 -8.08 -16.78 10.79
CA LYS A 204 -7.65 -17.70 9.73
C LYS A 204 -7.40 -17.00 8.40
N ASP A 205 -8.26 -16.06 8.02
CA ASP A 205 -8.21 -15.37 6.73
C ASP A 205 -7.07 -14.35 6.75
N VAL A 206 -6.87 -13.69 7.90
CA VAL A 206 -5.71 -12.79 8.13
C VAL A 206 -4.40 -13.57 7.94
N PHE A 207 -4.29 -14.76 8.53
CA PHE A 207 -3.09 -15.59 8.39
C PHE A 207 -2.87 -16.08 6.96
N ILE A 208 -3.93 -16.55 6.29
CA ILE A 208 -3.87 -16.92 4.86
C ILE A 208 -3.40 -15.72 4.01
N ASN A 209 -3.94 -14.53 4.27
CA ASN A 209 -3.62 -13.33 3.52
C ASN A 209 -2.19 -12.83 3.80
N ALA A 210 -1.69 -12.99 5.02
CA ALA A 210 -0.32 -12.62 5.41
C ALA A 210 0.73 -13.60 4.85
N ALA A 211 0.38 -14.88 4.75
CA ALA A 211 1.24 -15.96 4.29
C ALA A 211 1.48 -15.91 2.76
N VAL A 212 2.40 -15.05 2.32
CA VAL A 212 2.86 -14.97 0.93
C VAL A 212 4.24 -15.62 0.81
N ASP A 213 4.40 -16.61 -0.05
CA ASP A 213 5.70 -17.23 -0.34
C ASP A 213 6.18 -16.88 -1.77
N GLY A 214 7.36 -17.39 -2.14
CA GLY A 214 7.90 -17.17 -3.48
C GLY A 214 7.03 -17.72 -4.62
N THR A 215 6.23 -18.76 -4.34
CA THR A 215 5.29 -19.35 -5.30
C THR A 215 4.13 -18.38 -5.56
N GLN A 216 3.53 -17.85 -4.50
CA GLN A 216 2.45 -16.86 -4.58
C GLN A 216 2.92 -15.56 -5.23
N ALA A 217 4.11 -15.08 -4.85
CA ALA A 217 4.69 -13.88 -5.46
C ALA A 217 4.87 -14.06 -6.98
N LYS A 218 5.30 -15.26 -7.41
CA LYS A 218 5.43 -15.63 -8.83
C LYS A 218 4.07 -15.74 -9.52
N ALA A 219 3.05 -16.29 -8.85
CA ALA A 219 1.69 -16.36 -9.39
C ALA A 219 1.13 -14.95 -9.65
N ILE A 220 1.23 -14.05 -8.67
CA ILE A 220 0.82 -12.63 -8.80
C ILE A 220 1.53 -11.96 -9.97
N TRP A 221 2.86 -12.12 -10.06
CA TRP A 221 3.63 -11.64 -11.21
C TRP A 221 3.10 -12.19 -12.54
N GLY A 222 2.79 -13.48 -12.58
CA GLY A 222 2.27 -14.16 -13.77
C GLY A 222 0.95 -13.58 -14.27
N VAL A 223 0.00 -13.32 -13.36
CA VAL A 223 -1.29 -12.70 -13.69
C VAL A 223 -1.08 -11.31 -14.30
N ILE A 224 -0.28 -10.46 -13.65
CA ILE A 224 0.02 -9.10 -14.12
C ILE A 224 0.72 -9.13 -15.50
N ASP A 225 1.76 -9.95 -15.63
CA ASP A 225 2.57 -10.02 -16.85
C ASP A 225 1.76 -10.56 -18.04
N SER A 226 0.96 -11.60 -17.81
CA SER A 226 0.10 -12.18 -18.87
C SER A 226 -0.95 -11.20 -19.39
N SER A 227 -1.45 -10.31 -18.53
CA SER A 227 -2.46 -9.30 -18.87
C SER A 227 -1.94 -8.10 -19.66
N SER A 228 -0.62 -7.92 -19.71
CA SER A 228 0.05 -6.73 -20.27
C SER A 228 0.40 -6.81 -21.76
N GLY A 229 0.00 -7.88 -22.45
CA GLY A 229 0.26 -8.06 -23.88
C GLY A 229 1.75 -8.16 -24.26
N GLY A 230 2.66 -8.22 -23.28
CA GLY A 230 4.11 -8.35 -23.46
C GLY A 230 4.90 -8.20 -22.16
N LYS A 231 6.16 -8.64 -22.15
CA LYS A 231 7.05 -8.73 -20.96
C LYS A 231 7.56 -7.37 -20.42
N ARG A 232 6.68 -6.41 -20.14
CA ARG A 232 7.06 -5.03 -19.77
C ARG A 232 7.44 -4.86 -18.30
N LEU A 233 6.77 -5.58 -17.41
CA LEU A 233 7.11 -5.57 -16.00
C LEU A 233 8.52 -6.14 -15.81
N ARG A 234 9.39 -5.36 -15.16
CA ARG A 234 10.80 -5.69 -14.90
C ARG A 234 11.08 -5.90 -13.44
N LYS A 235 10.32 -5.25 -12.57
CA LYS A 235 10.50 -5.29 -11.12
C LYS A 235 9.15 -5.28 -10.42
N LEU A 236 8.96 -6.21 -9.49
CA LEU A 236 7.81 -6.29 -8.60
C LEU A 236 8.34 -6.48 -7.20
N ARG A 237 8.00 -5.55 -6.32
CA ARG A 237 8.17 -5.71 -4.89
C ARG A 237 6.81 -6.00 -4.27
N ILE A 238 6.74 -7.02 -3.44
CA ILE A 238 5.59 -7.35 -2.62
C ILE A 238 6.00 -7.19 -1.17
N SER A 239 5.21 -6.43 -0.43
CA SER A 239 5.34 -6.25 1.01
C SER A 239 3.97 -6.47 1.65
N ILE A 240 3.93 -7.07 2.84
CA ILE A 240 2.68 -7.32 3.55
C ILE A 240 2.46 -6.20 4.58
N ILE A 241 1.24 -5.70 4.67
CA ILE A 241 0.80 -4.71 5.67
C ILE A 241 -0.48 -5.20 6.34
N GLY A 242 -1.00 -4.46 7.33
CA GLY A 242 -2.32 -4.74 7.92
C GLY A 242 -2.32 -5.47 9.26
N PHE A 243 -1.17 -5.99 9.69
CA PHE A 243 -1.02 -6.73 10.95
C PHE A 243 -0.83 -5.85 12.20
N HIS A 244 -0.60 -4.54 12.05
CA HIS A 244 -0.39 -3.63 13.18
C HIS A 244 -1.63 -3.40 14.06
N GLY A 245 -2.82 -3.68 13.53
CA GLY A 245 -4.08 -3.49 14.25
C GLY A 245 -4.67 -4.76 14.85
N LEU A 246 -3.87 -5.82 14.89
CA LEU A 246 -4.24 -7.09 15.49
C LEU A 246 -3.89 -7.10 16.98
N GLU A 247 -4.54 -7.97 17.75
CA GLU A 247 -4.10 -8.28 19.11
C GLU A 247 -2.65 -8.77 19.11
N ARG A 248 -1.92 -8.58 20.22
CA ARG A 248 -0.46 -8.84 20.30
C ARG A 248 -0.07 -10.20 19.72
N GLU A 249 -0.74 -11.28 20.14
CA GLU A 249 -0.46 -12.64 19.67
C GLU A 249 -0.78 -12.84 18.19
N ASP A 250 -1.96 -12.39 17.75
CA ASP A 250 -2.42 -12.47 16.36
C ASP A 250 -1.48 -11.69 15.42
N GLY A 251 -1.06 -10.50 15.86
CA GLY A 251 -0.12 -9.63 15.16
C GLY A 251 1.28 -10.22 15.05
N GLU A 252 1.75 -10.92 16.08
CA GLU A 252 3.02 -11.65 16.05
C GLU A 252 2.99 -12.77 15.02
N VAL A 253 1.94 -13.60 15.05
CA VAL A 253 1.78 -14.69 14.07
C VAL A 253 1.72 -14.14 12.65
N ALA A 254 0.86 -13.15 12.41
CA ALA A 254 0.75 -12.53 11.09
C ALA A 254 2.07 -11.92 10.61
N ARG A 255 2.86 -11.30 11.50
CA ARG A 255 4.17 -10.74 11.15
C ARG A 255 5.19 -11.81 10.79
N ARG A 256 5.20 -12.95 11.46
CA ARG A 256 6.08 -14.09 11.11
C ARG A 256 5.71 -14.75 9.78
N LEU A 257 4.42 -14.73 9.43
CA LEU A 257 3.94 -15.18 8.12
C LEU A 257 4.22 -14.16 7.00
N ALA A 258 4.28 -12.87 7.33
CA ALA A 258 4.43 -11.75 6.41
C ALA A 258 5.84 -11.67 5.78
N ARG A 259 6.08 -12.44 4.72
CA ARG A 259 7.34 -12.39 3.95
C ARG A 259 7.24 -11.40 2.78
N SER A 260 8.28 -10.59 2.62
CA SER A 260 8.40 -9.64 1.49
C SER A 260 9.22 -10.26 0.35
N PHE A 261 8.87 -9.98 -0.90
CA PHE A 261 9.57 -10.51 -2.08
C PHE A 261 9.93 -9.41 -3.08
N LEU A 262 11.07 -9.59 -3.72
CA LEU A 262 11.48 -8.85 -4.90
C LEU A 262 11.64 -9.82 -6.08
N ILE A 263 10.84 -9.61 -7.10
CA ILE A 263 10.91 -10.30 -8.38
C ILE A 263 11.51 -9.35 -9.40
N SER A 264 12.51 -9.83 -10.15
CA SER A 264 13.11 -9.07 -11.24
C SER A 264 13.31 -9.92 -12.49
N ARG A 265 13.18 -9.26 -13.65
CA ARG A 265 13.43 -9.84 -14.97
C ARG A 265 14.57 -9.10 -15.65
N SER A 266 15.57 -9.84 -16.13
CA SER A 266 16.66 -9.27 -16.94
C SER A 266 16.20 -9.05 -18.38
N ILE A 267 16.57 -7.90 -18.97
CA ILE A 267 16.24 -7.53 -20.36
C ILE A 267 17.24 -8.14 -21.35
N LEU A 268 18.44 -8.52 -20.87
CA LEU A 268 19.60 -8.82 -21.72
C LEU A 268 19.61 -10.24 -22.30
N CYS A 269 18.68 -11.11 -21.89
CA CYS A 269 18.65 -12.50 -22.34
C CYS A 269 17.31 -12.81 -23.00
N THR A 270 17.35 -13.37 -24.21
CA THR A 270 16.19 -13.92 -24.94
C THR A 270 15.45 -14.98 -24.13
N ASN A 271 16.16 -15.65 -23.21
CA ASN A 271 15.62 -16.47 -22.13
C ASN A 271 15.70 -15.73 -20.79
N ALA A 272 15.01 -14.60 -20.66
CA ALA A 272 15.05 -13.76 -19.46
C ALA A 272 14.72 -14.57 -18.20
N HIS A 273 15.75 -14.97 -17.44
CA HIS A 273 15.58 -15.66 -16.18
C HIS A 273 14.94 -14.70 -15.18
N MET A 274 13.78 -15.09 -14.65
CA MET A 274 13.13 -14.39 -13.57
C MET A 274 13.85 -14.74 -12.27
N LYS A 275 14.32 -13.73 -11.55
CA LYS A 275 14.94 -13.89 -10.24
C LYS A 275 13.93 -13.50 -9.18
N ILE A 276 13.69 -14.40 -8.23
CA ILE A 276 12.88 -14.15 -7.05
C ILE A 276 13.83 -14.13 -5.86
N ARG A 277 13.70 -13.13 -5.01
CA ARG A 277 14.44 -13.01 -3.76
C ARG A 277 13.48 -12.59 -2.66
N GLU A 278 13.48 -13.32 -1.56
CA GLU A 278 12.89 -12.84 -0.32
C GLU A 278 13.73 -11.67 0.19
N ILE A 279 13.08 -10.53 0.44
CA ILE A 279 13.71 -9.32 0.95
C ILE A 279 13.34 -9.17 2.43
N GLU A 280 14.17 -8.45 3.18
CA GLU A 280 13.90 -8.13 4.59
C GLU A 280 13.93 -9.33 5.55
N LYS A 281 14.22 -10.54 5.08
CA LYS A 281 14.38 -11.74 5.93
C LYS A 281 15.24 -11.47 7.17
N GLY A 282 16.43 -10.88 7.01
CA GLY A 282 17.31 -10.56 8.12
C GLY A 282 16.86 -9.38 8.99
N GLU A 283 16.03 -8.47 8.48
CA GLU A 283 15.49 -7.35 9.25
C GLU A 283 14.26 -7.78 10.07
N ILE A 284 13.42 -8.66 9.51
CA ILE A 284 12.33 -9.34 10.21
C ILE A 284 12.90 -10.25 11.29
N GLU A 285 13.88 -11.11 10.97
CA GLU A 285 14.56 -11.95 11.96
C GLU A 285 15.19 -11.12 13.08
N LEU A 286 15.78 -9.96 12.76
CA LEU A 286 16.41 -9.07 13.72
C LEU A 286 15.41 -8.22 14.51
N GLN A 287 14.26 -7.85 13.94
CA GLN A 287 13.15 -7.23 14.67
C GLN A 287 12.46 -8.21 15.60
N THR A 288 12.20 -9.43 15.13
CA THR A 288 11.68 -10.54 15.94
C THR A 288 12.68 -10.87 17.06
N ALA A 289 13.98 -10.97 16.75
CA ALA A 289 15.01 -11.18 17.76
C ALA A 289 15.06 -10.04 18.77
N ARG A 290 15.03 -8.78 18.35
CA ARG A 290 14.98 -7.62 19.27
C ARG A 290 13.72 -7.59 20.12
N GLN A 291 12.57 -7.93 19.56
CA GLN A 291 11.32 -8.01 20.33
C GLN A 291 11.40 -9.12 21.38
N LEU A 292 11.91 -10.29 21.01
CA LEU A 292 12.23 -11.38 21.95
C LEU A 292 13.30 -10.97 22.97
N GLU A 293 14.25 -10.10 22.59
CA GLU A 293 15.32 -9.59 23.45
C GLU A 293 14.85 -8.49 24.42
N TYR A 294 13.68 -7.91 24.20
CA TYR A 294 13.01 -7.05 25.20
C TYR A 294 11.99 -7.84 26.04
N ASP A 295 11.52 -8.99 25.57
CA ASP A 295 10.58 -9.92 26.22
C ASP A 295 11.29 -11.16 26.83
N TRP A 296 12.56 -11.06 27.27
CA TRP A 296 13.32 -12.22 27.78
C TRP A 296 12.66 -13.01 28.93
N ASP A 297 11.66 -12.43 29.61
CA ASP A 297 10.93 -13.11 30.68
C ASP A 297 9.72 -13.94 30.19
N GLU A 298 9.27 -13.79 28.94
CA GLU A 298 8.16 -14.56 28.37
C GLU A 298 8.57 -15.16 27.01
N VAL A 299 8.90 -16.45 26.99
CA VAL A 299 8.90 -17.24 25.75
C VAL A 299 7.54 -17.01 25.10
N PHE A 300 7.52 -16.51 23.86
CA PHE A 300 6.28 -16.32 23.11
C PHE A 300 5.61 -17.68 22.87
N GLU A 301 4.79 -18.10 23.82
CA GLU A 301 3.99 -19.31 23.74
C GLU A 301 2.70 -19.01 23.00
N LEU A 302 2.48 -19.69 21.88
CA LEU A 302 1.21 -19.60 21.18
C LEU A 302 0.08 -20.10 22.07
N SER A 303 -0.97 -19.29 22.22
CA SER A 303 -2.20 -19.76 22.85
C SER A 303 -2.77 -20.98 22.12
N LYS A 304 -3.43 -21.88 22.86
CA LYS A 304 -4.04 -23.10 22.30
C LYS A 304 -4.94 -22.81 21.07
N ARG A 305 -5.68 -21.69 21.13
CA ARG A 305 -6.50 -21.20 20.01
C ARG A 305 -5.69 -20.99 18.74
N LEU A 306 -4.53 -20.35 18.85
CA LEU A 306 -3.66 -20.07 17.70
C LEU A 306 -2.97 -21.32 17.18
N GLN A 307 -2.55 -22.22 18.08
CA GLN A 307 -2.03 -23.53 17.69
C GLN A 307 -3.05 -24.33 16.87
N GLU A 308 -4.32 -24.35 17.30
CA GLU A 308 -5.41 -25.02 16.57
C GLU A 308 -5.64 -24.40 15.19
N VAL A 309 -5.61 -23.06 15.08
CA VAL A 309 -5.77 -22.36 13.79
C VAL A 309 -4.59 -22.67 12.85
N ILE A 310 -3.36 -22.61 13.36
CA ILE A 310 -2.16 -22.90 12.57
C ILE A 310 -2.17 -24.35 12.10
N ALA A 311 -2.43 -25.30 13.00
CA ALA A 311 -2.51 -26.72 12.68
C ALA A 311 -3.62 -27.03 11.66
N PHE A 312 -4.73 -26.29 11.72
CA PHE A 312 -5.81 -26.40 10.75
C PHE A 312 -5.40 -25.90 9.36
N LEU A 313 -4.67 -24.78 9.28
CA LEU A 313 -4.26 -24.17 8.01
C LEU A 313 -3.07 -24.90 7.36
N TRP A 314 -2.07 -25.22 8.16
CA TRP A 314 -0.84 -25.88 7.75
C TRP A 314 -0.67 -27.08 8.66
N LEU A 315 -1.15 -28.24 8.20
CA LEU A 315 -0.97 -29.51 8.88
C LEU A 315 0.51 -29.67 9.24
N SER A 316 0.88 -29.51 10.52
CA SER A 316 2.25 -29.69 10.97
C SER A 316 2.67 -31.12 10.67
N ARG A 317 3.49 -31.31 9.63
CA ARG A 317 3.96 -32.64 9.20
C ARG A 317 5.15 -33.14 10.01
N SER A 318 5.68 -32.34 10.92
CA SER A 318 6.87 -32.65 11.70
C SER A 318 6.76 -32.06 13.11
N GLU A 319 7.09 -32.85 14.12
CA GLU A 319 7.25 -32.41 15.51
C GLU A 319 8.51 -31.53 15.70
N GLU A 320 9.41 -31.48 14.71
CA GLU A 320 10.73 -30.85 14.82
C GLU A 320 10.82 -29.43 14.23
N VAL A 321 9.85 -28.98 13.41
CA VAL A 321 9.93 -27.69 12.72
C VAL A 321 8.89 -26.72 13.26
N THR A 322 9.35 -25.54 13.71
CA THR A 322 8.49 -24.48 14.16
C THR A 322 7.64 -23.95 12.99
N TRP A 323 6.35 -23.78 13.24
CA TRP A 323 5.32 -23.39 12.25
C TRP A 323 5.62 -22.10 11.48
N ASP A 324 6.53 -21.26 11.97
CA ASP A 324 6.94 -19.98 11.39
C ASP A 324 7.81 -20.14 10.13
N PHE A 325 8.44 -21.31 9.93
CA PHE A 325 9.30 -21.55 8.77
C PHE A 325 8.71 -22.50 7.74
N ASP A 326 7.88 -23.48 8.13
CA ASP A 326 7.34 -24.53 7.25
C ASP A 326 5.84 -24.36 6.95
N TRP A 327 5.53 -23.34 6.15
CA TRP A 327 4.20 -23.12 5.61
C TRP A 327 4.27 -22.81 4.11
N LYS A 328 3.12 -22.97 3.45
CA LYS A 328 2.94 -22.61 2.03
C LYS A 328 1.75 -21.67 1.89
N SER A 329 1.91 -20.70 1.00
CA SER A 329 0.83 -19.78 0.65
C SER A 329 -0.36 -20.54 0.05
N PHE A 330 -1.54 -19.95 0.14
CA PHE A 330 -2.72 -20.45 -0.54
C PHE A 330 -2.76 -19.88 -1.97
N PRO A 331 -3.01 -20.74 -2.99
CA PRO A 331 -2.89 -20.33 -4.40
C PRO A 331 -4.01 -19.37 -4.81
N LEU A 332 -3.72 -18.56 -5.84
CA LEU A 332 -4.74 -17.76 -6.53
C LEU A 332 -5.81 -18.66 -7.16
N GLN A 333 -7.05 -18.17 -7.25
CA GLN A 333 -8.18 -18.91 -7.79
C GLN A 333 -7.96 -19.35 -9.25
N GLU A 334 -7.23 -18.59 -10.07
CA GLU A 334 -6.87 -18.97 -11.44
C GLU A 334 -5.98 -20.22 -11.54
N GLU A 335 -5.19 -20.55 -10.50
CA GLU A 335 -4.39 -21.77 -10.50
C GLU A 335 -5.25 -23.01 -10.20
N LYS A 336 -6.37 -22.84 -9.50
CA LYS A 336 -7.29 -23.95 -9.17
C LYS A 336 -8.04 -24.46 -10.40
N THR A 337 -8.31 -23.61 -11.40
CA THR A 337 -9.03 -23.97 -12.62
C THR A 337 -8.14 -24.54 -13.72
N ARG A 338 -6.82 -24.33 -13.70
CA ARG A 338 -5.88 -24.87 -14.70
C ARG A 338 -5.44 -26.33 -14.44
N ASN A 339 -5.66 -26.84 -13.22
CA ASN A 339 -5.29 -28.21 -12.82
C ASN A 339 -6.53 -29.12 -12.62
N GLY A 340 -7.70 -28.71 -13.13
CA GLY A 340 -8.97 -29.45 -13.02
C GLY A 340 -9.36 -30.17 -14.31
#